data_AF-X6K421-F1
#
_entry.id   AF-X6K421-F1
#
_cell.length_a   1.000
_cell.length_b   1.000
_cell.length_c   1.000
_cell.angle_alpha   90.00
_cell.angle_beta   90.00
_cell.angle_gamma   90.00
#
_symmetry.space_group_name_H-M   'P 1'
#
loop_
_entity.id
_entity.type
_entity.pdbx_description
1 polymer ?
#
loop_
_entity_poly.entity_id
_entity_poly.type
_entity_poly.pdbx_seq_one_letter_code
_entity_poly.pdbx_strand_id
1 'polypeptide(L)'
;MTTKLLTALLLGTSILGTAGLAHADDVTLNIESWRGDDLAIWKDKLIPAFEAKNPGIKVVFAPSAPTEYDAALGAKLAAGSAGDLITCRPFDKSLELFKKGNLADLSALPGMENFSPVAKAAWQTDDGKASFCVPMASVIHGFIYNKDAFDKLGLKVPTTRDEFFAALDKIKADGTYIPMAMGTKDLWEAATMGYQNIGPNYWKGEEGRAALIKGDQKLTDKDWVAPYEELAKWKPYLGDGFEAQTYPDSQNLFTLGRAAIYPAGSWEIGLFNTQAQFKMGAFPPPVEKAGDTCYISDHTDIGMGLNAASKNADAAKTFLSWVASPDFATIYANALPGFFSLNSTPVKMEDPLAQEFVSWRDKCKSTIRSTYQILSRGTPNLENETWVESANVINGTDTPEAAAKKLQDGLDSWYKPGK
;
A
#
# COMPACT_ATOMS: atom_id res chain seq x y z
N MET A 1 71.43 -28.08 60.19
CA MET A 1 70.21 -27.27 60.33
C MET A 1 70.08 -26.44 59.06
N THR A 2 68.87 -26.36 58.51
CA THR A 2 68.38 -25.31 57.59
C THR A 2 68.96 -25.18 56.17
N THR A 3 68.10 -25.64 55.25
CA THR A 3 67.64 -24.99 54.01
C THR A 3 68.47 -25.09 52.73
N LYS A 4 67.87 -25.79 51.75
CA LYS A 4 68.33 -26.09 50.40
C LYS A 4 67.93 -24.99 49.40
N LEU A 5 68.86 -24.71 48.48
CA LEU A 5 68.76 -24.46 47.02
C LEU A 5 67.67 -23.52 46.46
N LEU A 6 68.05 -22.41 45.81
CA LEU A 6 68.30 -22.25 44.35
C LEU A 6 67.02 -22.51 43.52
N THR A 7 66.55 -21.63 42.62
CA THR A 7 67.06 -21.40 41.24
C THR A 7 66.16 -20.32 40.60
N ALA A 8 66.67 -19.14 40.22
CA ALA A 8 67.00 -18.63 38.87
C ALA A 8 65.88 -18.16 37.89
N LEU A 9 66.17 -16.99 37.29
CA LEU A 9 66.01 -16.55 35.89
C LEU A 9 64.68 -15.98 35.32
N LEU A 10 64.75 -14.67 35.03
CA LEU A 10 64.37 -13.90 33.83
C LEU A 10 63.21 -14.36 32.92
N LEU A 11 62.28 -13.43 32.64
CA LEU A 11 61.94 -12.97 31.28
C LEU A 11 60.95 -11.79 31.34
N GLY A 12 61.27 -10.69 30.64
CA GLY A 12 60.39 -9.56 30.46
C GLY A 12 59.33 -9.82 29.39
N THR A 13 58.16 -9.21 29.55
CA THR A 13 57.13 -9.17 28.50
C THR A 13 56.48 -7.79 28.48
N SER A 14 56.69 -7.14 27.34
CA SER A 14 56.00 -5.99 26.76
C SER A 14 54.49 -5.97 27.02
N ILE A 15 54.02 -4.89 27.64
CA ILE A 15 52.61 -4.51 27.66
C ILE A 15 52.27 -3.95 26.27
N LEU A 16 51.71 -4.80 25.41
CA LEU A 16 50.95 -4.37 24.25
C LEU A 16 49.63 -3.78 24.75
N GLY A 17 49.48 -2.46 24.66
CA GLY A 17 48.21 -1.78 24.83
C GLY A 17 47.26 -2.20 23.72
N THR A 18 46.41 -3.19 23.99
CA THR A 18 45.23 -3.46 23.19
C THR A 18 44.27 -2.29 23.39
N ALA A 19 44.18 -1.42 22.38
CA ALA A 19 43.04 -0.54 22.21
C ALA A 19 41.79 -1.43 22.09
N GLY A 20 41.06 -1.58 23.20
CA GLY A 20 39.72 -2.14 23.15
C GLY A 20 38.87 -1.22 22.29
N LEU A 21 38.46 -1.70 21.11
CA LEU A 21 37.35 -1.12 20.38
C LEU A 21 36.14 -1.21 21.32
N ALA A 22 35.82 -0.09 21.97
CA ALA A 22 34.55 0.07 22.64
C ALA A 22 33.48 0.01 21.53
N HIS A 23 32.86 -1.16 21.36
CA HIS A 23 31.64 -1.27 20.58
C HIS A 23 30.60 -0.39 21.28
N ALA A 24 30.17 0.68 20.61
CA ALA A 24 28.99 1.43 21.02
C ALA A 24 27.82 0.44 21.11
N ASP A 25 26.97 0.58 22.13
CA ASP A 25 25.78 -0.26 22.30
C ASP A 25 24.92 -0.20 21.02
N ASP A 26 24.42 -1.36 20.58
CA ASP A 26 23.56 -1.46 19.40
C ASP A 26 22.34 -0.55 19.54
N VAL A 27 22.08 0.30 18.54
CA VAL A 27 20.88 1.13 18.46
C VAL A 27 19.77 0.34 17.79
N THR A 28 18.60 0.22 18.43
CA THR A 28 17.43 -0.44 17.84
C THR A 28 16.43 0.58 17.33
N LEU A 29 16.13 0.52 16.02
CA LEU A 29 15.10 1.29 15.35
C LEU A 29 13.80 0.51 15.28
N ASN A 30 12.68 1.13 15.62
CA ASN A 30 11.35 0.52 15.51
C ASN A 30 10.56 1.14 14.35
N ILE A 31 10.03 0.31 13.46
CA ILE A 31 9.17 0.70 12.34
C ILE A 31 7.71 0.45 12.72
N GLU A 32 6.92 1.53 12.74
CA GLU A 32 5.47 1.49 12.86
C GLU A 32 4.84 1.29 11.48
N SER A 33 4.09 0.20 11.27
CA SER A 33 3.48 -0.11 9.96
C SER A 33 2.07 -0.69 10.04
N TRP A 34 1.34 -0.68 8.93
CA TRP A 34 0.10 -1.42 8.75
C TRP A 34 0.26 -2.72 7.96
N ARG A 35 1.47 -2.99 7.44
CA ARG A 35 1.73 -4.08 6.50
C ARG A 35 2.07 -5.38 7.22
N GLY A 36 1.06 -5.99 7.85
CA GLY A 36 1.19 -7.31 8.48
C GLY A 36 1.69 -8.39 7.51
N ASP A 37 1.20 -8.37 6.26
CA ASP A 37 1.55 -9.35 5.22
C ASP A 37 3.04 -9.33 4.86
N ASP A 38 3.72 -8.21 5.09
CA ASP A 38 5.13 -8.02 4.69
C ASP A 38 6.10 -8.49 5.78
N LEU A 39 5.61 -8.93 6.96
CA LEU A 39 6.43 -9.26 8.12
C LEU A 39 7.54 -10.27 7.79
N ALA A 40 7.22 -11.34 7.05
CA ALA A 40 8.19 -12.36 6.67
C ALA A 40 9.28 -11.78 5.75
N ILE A 41 8.90 -10.95 4.77
CA ILE A 41 9.86 -10.35 3.84
C ILE A 41 10.75 -9.30 4.54
N TRP A 42 10.19 -8.50 5.44
CA TRP A 42 10.96 -7.59 6.28
C TRP A 42 12.01 -8.35 7.09
N LYS A 43 11.59 -9.42 7.79
CA LYS A 43 12.46 -10.24 8.62
C LYS A 43 13.53 -10.98 7.83
N ASP A 44 13.18 -11.59 6.70
CA ASP A 44 14.04 -12.56 6.02
C ASP A 44 14.87 -11.95 4.89
N LYS A 45 14.51 -10.75 4.41
CA LYS A 45 15.17 -10.09 3.26
C LYS A 45 15.62 -8.66 3.56
N LEU A 46 14.69 -7.78 3.95
CA LEU A 46 14.98 -6.34 4.01
C LEU A 46 15.87 -5.97 5.20
N ILE A 47 15.49 -6.40 6.41
CA ILE A 47 16.26 -6.11 7.63
C ILE A 47 17.68 -6.71 7.54
N PRO A 48 17.87 -7.99 7.18
CA PRO A 48 19.21 -8.55 7.04
C PRO A 48 20.08 -7.82 6.00
N ALA A 49 19.49 -7.38 4.88
CA ALA A 49 20.23 -6.65 3.84
C ALA A 49 20.74 -5.29 4.34
N PHE A 50 19.95 -4.59 5.16
CA PHE A 50 20.37 -3.34 5.79
C PHE A 50 21.41 -3.57 6.90
N GLU A 51 21.13 -4.47 7.86
CA GLU A 51 21.99 -4.69 9.02
C GLU A 51 23.38 -5.21 8.64
N ALA A 52 23.49 -6.01 7.58
CA ALA A 52 24.77 -6.50 7.08
C ALA A 52 25.72 -5.37 6.64
N LYS A 53 25.18 -4.23 6.20
CA LYS A 53 25.96 -3.04 5.78
C LYS A 53 26.09 -2.00 6.89
N ASN A 54 25.35 -2.13 7.99
CA ASN A 54 25.25 -1.14 9.06
C ASN A 54 25.42 -1.82 10.44
N PRO A 55 26.62 -2.34 10.77
CA PRO A 55 26.86 -2.94 12.08
C PRO A 55 26.60 -1.92 13.19
N GLY A 56 25.89 -2.34 14.24
CA GLY A 56 25.49 -1.48 15.36
C GLY A 56 24.10 -0.82 15.22
N ILE A 57 23.40 -1.01 14.10
CA ILE A 57 22.00 -0.60 13.94
C ILE A 57 21.14 -1.85 13.75
N LYS A 58 20.14 -2.02 14.63
CA LYS A 58 19.13 -3.07 14.59
C LYS A 58 17.79 -2.50 14.17
N VAL A 59 16.99 -3.29 13.46
CA VAL A 59 15.67 -2.86 12.99
C VAL A 59 14.60 -3.85 13.43
N VAL A 60 13.52 -3.34 14.00
CA VAL A 60 12.32 -4.10 14.37
C VAL A 60 11.15 -3.58 13.54
N PHE A 61 10.46 -4.49 12.85
CA PHE A 61 9.24 -4.19 12.11
C PHE A 61 8.03 -4.60 12.94
N ALA A 62 7.20 -3.63 13.36
CA ALA A 62 6.09 -3.83 14.28
C ALA A 62 4.76 -3.40 13.64
N PRO A 63 4.14 -4.27 12.82
CA PRO A 63 2.89 -3.93 12.15
C PRO A 63 1.67 -4.08 13.07
N SER A 64 0.64 -3.28 12.84
CA SER A 64 -0.74 -3.48 13.32
C SER A 64 -1.69 -3.69 12.14
N ALA A 65 -2.96 -4.00 12.41
CA ALA A 65 -3.96 -4.13 11.35
C ALA A 65 -4.15 -2.79 10.60
N PRO A 66 -4.45 -2.81 9.29
CA PRO A 66 -4.69 -1.58 8.50
C PRO A 66 -5.74 -0.63 9.05
N THR A 67 -6.84 -1.17 9.57
CA THR A 67 -7.95 -0.41 10.16
C THR A 67 -7.61 0.21 11.51
N GLU A 68 -6.59 -0.31 12.22
CA GLU A 68 -6.19 0.14 13.55
C GLU A 68 -5.00 1.10 13.52
N TYR A 69 -4.21 1.07 12.43
CA TYR A 69 -2.90 1.71 12.35
C TYR A 69 -2.90 3.20 12.69
N ASP A 70 -3.76 3.99 12.06
CA ASP A 70 -3.72 5.45 12.21
C ASP A 70 -4.07 5.88 13.64
N ALA A 71 -5.05 5.20 14.26
CA ALA A 71 -5.45 5.47 15.64
C ALA A 71 -4.36 5.04 16.64
N ALA A 72 -3.79 3.85 16.45
CA ALA A 72 -2.70 3.34 17.28
C ALA A 72 -1.45 4.21 17.19
N LEU A 73 -1.04 4.59 15.97
CA LEU A 73 0.08 5.51 15.74
C LEU A 73 -0.18 6.87 16.40
N GLY A 74 -1.36 7.45 16.22
CA GLY A 74 -1.73 8.72 16.85
C GLY A 74 -1.65 8.69 18.38
N ALA A 75 -2.14 7.61 19.00
CA ALA A 75 -2.04 7.41 20.45
C ALA A 75 -0.58 7.28 20.92
N LYS A 76 0.24 6.50 20.21
CA LYS A 76 1.67 6.34 20.51
C LYS A 76 2.44 7.66 20.37
N LEU A 77 2.15 8.44 19.33
CA LEU A 77 2.76 9.77 19.12
C LEU A 77 2.41 10.72 20.25
N ALA A 78 1.13 10.78 20.66
CA ALA A 78 0.68 11.62 21.77
C ALA A 78 1.29 11.19 23.11
N ALA A 79 1.48 9.88 23.32
CA ALA A 79 2.10 9.32 24.52
C ALA A 79 3.65 9.39 24.52
N GLY A 80 4.28 9.79 23.41
CA GLY A 80 5.73 9.79 23.26
C GLY A 80 6.35 8.38 23.22
N SER A 81 5.57 7.37 22.85
CA SER A 81 5.98 5.95 22.78
C SER A 81 6.03 5.38 21.36
N ALA A 82 5.78 6.20 20.33
CA ALA A 82 5.90 5.78 18.94
C ALA A 82 7.34 5.42 18.58
N GLY A 83 7.50 4.46 17.66
CA GLY A 83 8.78 4.08 17.10
C GLY A 83 9.52 5.20 16.37
N ASP A 84 10.72 4.88 15.88
CA ASP A 84 11.63 5.82 15.23
C ASP A 84 11.21 6.13 13.78
N LEU A 85 10.70 5.11 13.10
CA LEU A 85 10.34 5.14 11.68
C LEU A 85 8.84 4.91 11.52
N ILE A 86 8.20 5.76 10.72
CA ILE A 86 6.74 5.75 10.53
C ILE A 86 6.47 5.41 9.06
N THR A 87 5.76 4.31 8.83
CA THR A 87 5.26 4.01 7.48
C THR A 87 4.23 5.08 7.11
N CYS A 88 4.45 5.78 6.02
CA CYS A 88 3.63 6.90 5.61
C CYS A 88 2.55 6.50 4.64
N ARG A 89 1.33 6.97 4.89
CA ARG A 89 0.26 7.02 3.89
C ARG A 89 0.44 8.26 3.02
N PRO A 90 0.15 8.18 1.72
CA PRO A 90 0.42 9.27 0.78
C PRO A 90 -0.49 10.47 1.07
N PHE A 91 -0.06 11.64 0.61
CA PHE A 91 -0.81 12.89 0.61
C PHE A 91 -1.23 13.34 2.02
N ASP A 92 -2.53 13.53 2.25
CA ASP A 92 -3.05 14.35 3.35
C ASP A 92 -2.80 13.71 4.72
N LYS A 93 -2.81 12.38 4.82
CA LYS A 93 -2.71 11.69 6.11
C LYS A 93 -1.36 11.88 6.77
N SER A 94 -0.26 11.65 6.05
CA SER A 94 1.09 11.92 6.57
C SER A 94 1.45 13.40 6.52
N LEU A 95 0.87 14.19 5.61
CA LEU A 95 0.99 15.66 5.65
C LEU A 95 0.41 16.25 6.95
N GLU A 96 -0.70 15.71 7.45
CA GLU A 96 -1.27 16.10 8.75
C GLU A 96 -0.29 15.82 9.90
N LEU A 97 0.34 14.64 9.92
CA LEU A 97 1.37 14.28 10.90
C LEU A 97 2.57 15.25 10.85
N PHE A 98 3.01 15.59 9.64
CA PHE A 98 4.08 16.58 9.45
C PHE A 98 3.68 17.97 9.98
N LYS A 99 2.47 18.45 9.66
CA LYS A 99 1.95 19.74 10.13
C LYS A 99 1.81 19.80 11.66
N LYS A 100 1.56 18.67 12.32
CA LYS A 100 1.54 18.54 13.78
C LYS A 100 2.94 18.43 14.41
N GLY A 101 4.00 18.43 13.61
CA GLY A 101 5.39 18.28 14.07
C GLY A 101 5.75 16.85 14.48
N ASN A 102 4.98 15.85 14.05
CA ASN A 102 5.26 14.44 14.36
C ASN A 102 6.28 13.82 13.39
N LEU A 103 6.41 14.35 12.18
CA LEU A 103 7.40 13.91 11.19
C LEU A 103 8.49 14.96 11.00
N ALA A 104 9.74 14.53 10.86
CA ALA A 104 10.86 15.40 10.54
C ALA A 104 10.84 15.80 9.05
N ASP A 105 11.45 16.95 8.74
CA ASP A 105 11.74 17.34 7.35
C ASP A 105 12.91 16.50 6.82
N LEU A 106 12.67 15.81 5.70
CA LEU A 106 13.60 14.92 5.03
C LEU A 106 14.09 15.48 3.70
N SER A 107 13.83 16.76 3.39
CA SER A 107 14.23 17.37 2.11
C SER A 107 15.73 17.31 1.85
N ALA A 108 16.53 17.40 2.91
CA ALA A 108 17.99 17.32 2.85
C ALA A 108 18.54 15.90 3.07
N LEU A 109 17.69 14.88 3.14
CA LEU A 109 18.11 13.49 3.30
C LEU A 109 18.83 13.02 2.02
N PRO A 110 20.03 12.43 2.13
CA PRO A 110 20.71 11.81 0.98
C PRO A 110 19.84 10.74 0.30
N GLY A 111 19.83 10.75 -1.03
CA GLY A 111 19.05 9.82 -1.86
C GLY A 111 17.70 10.37 -2.31
N MET A 112 17.23 11.51 -1.80
CA MET A 112 16.00 12.15 -2.28
C MET A 112 16.09 12.63 -3.75
N GLU A 113 17.31 12.80 -4.26
CA GLU A 113 17.62 13.04 -5.67
C GLU A 113 17.32 11.84 -6.58
N ASN A 114 17.21 10.63 -6.01
CA ASN A 114 16.87 9.42 -6.78
C ASN A 114 15.38 9.35 -7.15
N PHE A 115 14.56 10.31 -6.74
CA PHE A 115 13.12 10.33 -7.02
C PHE A 115 12.73 11.50 -7.91
N SER A 116 11.90 11.22 -8.91
CA SER A 116 11.32 12.25 -9.77
C SER A 116 10.41 13.20 -8.97
N PRO A 117 10.11 14.41 -9.48
CA PRO A 117 9.13 15.29 -8.85
C PRO A 117 7.76 14.63 -8.65
N VAL A 118 7.31 13.82 -9.63
CA VAL A 118 6.04 13.08 -9.54
C VAL A 118 6.07 12.05 -8.42
N ALA A 119 7.16 11.29 -8.28
CA ALA A 119 7.33 10.32 -7.22
C ALA A 119 7.36 10.96 -5.82
N LYS A 120 7.84 12.20 -5.71
CA LYS A 120 7.90 12.96 -4.45
C LYS A 120 6.61 13.66 -4.08
N ALA A 121 5.73 13.96 -5.05
CA ALA A 121 4.56 14.81 -4.85
C ALA A 121 3.62 14.32 -3.72
N ALA A 122 3.49 13.01 -3.53
CA ALA A 122 2.66 12.44 -2.47
C ALA A 122 3.25 12.59 -1.05
N TRP A 123 4.51 13.01 -0.95
CA TRP A 123 5.30 13.02 0.28
C TRP A 123 5.83 14.42 0.61
N GLN A 124 5.27 15.45 -0.03
CA GLN A 124 5.67 16.83 0.09
C GLN A 124 4.53 17.73 0.55
N THR A 125 4.88 18.84 1.19
CA THR A 125 3.92 19.92 1.47
C THR A 125 3.29 20.44 0.18
N ASP A 126 2.11 21.03 0.28
CA ASP A 126 1.38 21.54 -0.89
C ASP A 126 2.18 22.56 -1.72
N ASP A 127 3.08 23.30 -1.07
CA ASP A 127 3.99 24.25 -1.71
C ASP A 127 5.32 23.63 -2.18
N GLY A 128 5.48 22.31 -2.00
CA GLY A 128 6.65 21.54 -2.40
C GLY A 128 7.93 21.82 -1.59
N LYS A 129 7.86 22.64 -0.53
CA LYS A 129 9.06 23.10 0.19
C LYS A 129 9.68 22.06 1.11
N ALA A 130 8.88 21.17 1.68
CA ALA A 130 9.35 20.14 2.59
C ALA A 130 8.89 18.75 2.15
N SER A 131 9.79 17.78 2.21
CA SER A 131 9.49 16.35 2.10
C SER A 131 9.35 15.74 3.49
N PHE A 132 8.24 15.08 3.77
CA PHE A 132 7.97 14.50 5.09
C PHE A 132 8.15 12.97 5.15
N CYS A 133 8.23 12.30 4.00
CA CYS A 133 8.54 10.87 3.89
C CYS A 133 9.43 10.59 2.67
N VAL A 134 10.24 9.54 2.77
CA VAL A 134 10.98 8.95 1.64
C VAL A 134 10.01 8.10 0.82
N PRO A 135 9.88 8.31 -0.51
CA PRO A 135 9.04 7.47 -1.35
C PRO A 135 9.57 6.02 -1.38
N MET A 136 8.68 5.02 -1.31
CA MET A 136 9.07 3.61 -1.46
C MET A 136 8.46 3.01 -2.72
N ALA A 137 7.13 2.92 -2.78
CA ALA A 137 6.45 2.21 -3.84
C ALA A 137 5.04 2.72 -4.17
N SER A 138 4.65 2.37 -5.38
CA SER A 138 3.30 2.45 -5.92
C SER A 138 2.71 1.05 -6.07
N VAL A 139 1.39 0.98 -6.11
CA VAL A 139 0.62 -0.24 -6.33
C VAL A 139 -0.44 -0.01 -7.40
N ILE A 140 -0.75 -1.06 -8.17
CA ILE A 140 -1.73 -0.99 -9.26
C ILE A 140 -2.96 -1.80 -8.88
N HIS A 141 -4.14 -1.22 -9.04
CA HIS A 141 -5.41 -1.91 -8.79
C HIS A 141 -5.84 -2.71 -10.01
N GLY A 142 -6.54 -3.82 -9.79
CA GLY A 142 -7.10 -4.64 -10.85
C GLY A 142 -7.85 -5.83 -10.29
N PHE A 143 -7.79 -6.96 -10.99
CA PHE A 143 -8.34 -8.22 -10.54
C PHE A 143 -7.29 -9.31 -10.66
N ILE A 144 -7.19 -10.18 -9.67
CA ILE A 144 -6.42 -11.43 -9.75
C ILE A 144 -7.42 -12.58 -9.90
N TYR A 145 -7.13 -13.54 -10.76
CA TYR A 145 -8.02 -14.67 -11.01
C TYR A 145 -7.27 -16.01 -10.96
N ASN A 146 -8.02 -17.05 -10.59
CA ASN A 146 -7.58 -18.43 -10.61
C ASN A 146 -7.65 -18.95 -12.06
N LYS A 147 -6.48 -19.09 -12.72
CA LYS A 147 -6.39 -19.58 -14.10
C LYS A 147 -6.93 -20.98 -14.25
N ASP A 148 -6.69 -21.85 -13.27
CA ASP A 148 -7.16 -23.24 -13.32
C ASP A 148 -8.71 -23.29 -13.25
N ALA A 149 -9.34 -22.40 -12.48
CA ALA A 149 -10.80 -22.25 -12.46
C ALA A 149 -11.33 -21.71 -13.81
N PHE A 150 -10.65 -20.71 -14.39
CA PHE A 150 -11.02 -20.18 -15.71
C PHE A 150 -10.91 -21.24 -16.81
N ASP A 151 -9.82 -22.00 -16.83
CA ASP A 151 -9.59 -23.07 -17.81
C ASP A 151 -10.65 -24.18 -17.66
N LYS A 152 -10.92 -24.62 -16.43
CA LYS A 152 -11.95 -25.64 -16.14
C LYS A 152 -13.34 -25.22 -16.61
N LEU A 153 -13.67 -23.94 -16.45
CA LEU A 153 -14.96 -23.40 -16.87
C LEU A 153 -14.96 -22.96 -18.33
N GLY A 154 -13.83 -22.96 -19.04
CA GLY A 154 -13.72 -22.41 -20.40
C GLY A 154 -14.08 -20.92 -20.44
N LEU A 155 -13.56 -20.15 -19.49
CA LEU A 155 -13.69 -18.70 -19.39
C LEU A 155 -12.52 -18.02 -20.10
N LYS A 156 -12.80 -16.85 -20.67
CA LYS A 156 -11.76 -15.94 -21.17
C LYS A 156 -11.60 -14.80 -20.18
N VAL A 157 -10.42 -14.19 -20.17
CA VAL A 157 -10.19 -12.94 -19.42
C VAL A 157 -11.12 -11.87 -20.00
N PRO A 158 -11.99 -11.25 -19.18
CA PRO A 158 -12.92 -10.24 -19.66
C PRO A 158 -12.20 -8.93 -19.94
N THR A 159 -12.55 -8.29 -21.05
CA THR A 159 -12.00 -6.98 -21.45
C THR A 159 -13.04 -5.87 -21.36
N THR A 160 -14.32 -6.23 -21.40
CA THR A 160 -15.44 -5.30 -21.23
C THR A 160 -16.28 -5.66 -20.01
N ARG A 161 -17.02 -4.68 -19.51
CA ARG A 161 -17.98 -4.82 -18.43
C ARG A 161 -18.97 -5.96 -18.67
N ASP A 162 -19.53 -6.07 -19.87
CA ASP A 162 -20.49 -7.13 -20.20
C ASP A 162 -19.85 -8.51 -20.19
N GLU A 163 -18.61 -8.64 -20.69
CA GLU A 163 -17.84 -9.90 -20.59
C GLU A 163 -17.54 -10.28 -19.14
N PHE A 164 -17.25 -9.30 -18.28
CA PHE A 164 -17.00 -9.53 -16.86
C PHE A 164 -18.22 -10.11 -16.16
N PHE A 165 -19.39 -9.48 -16.31
CA PHE A 165 -20.63 -10.01 -15.73
C PHE A 165 -21.03 -11.36 -16.34
N ALA A 166 -20.81 -11.58 -17.65
CA ALA A 166 -21.04 -12.89 -18.27
C ALA A 166 -20.12 -13.98 -17.68
N ALA A 167 -18.87 -13.66 -17.38
CA ALA A 167 -17.96 -14.58 -16.68
C ALA A 167 -18.45 -14.88 -15.25
N LEU A 168 -18.86 -13.84 -14.50
CA LEU A 168 -19.40 -13.99 -13.15
C LEU A 168 -20.68 -14.85 -13.12
N ASP A 169 -21.59 -14.63 -14.07
CA ASP A 169 -22.82 -15.43 -14.22
C ASP A 169 -22.50 -16.90 -14.47
N LYS A 170 -21.51 -17.18 -15.32
CA LYS A 170 -21.09 -18.55 -15.63
C LYS A 170 -20.42 -19.23 -14.44
N ILE A 171 -19.58 -18.51 -13.68
CA ILE A 171 -18.98 -19.05 -12.45
C ILE A 171 -20.08 -19.37 -11.42
N LYS A 172 -21.03 -18.45 -11.25
CA LYS A 172 -22.15 -18.62 -10.34
C LYS A 172 -23.05 -19.79 -10.73
N ALA A 173 -23.34 -19.95 -12.02
CA ALA A 173 -24.16 -21.04 -12.53
C ALA A 173 -23.48 -22.42 -12.39
N ASP A 174 -22.16 -22.49 -12.47
CA ASP A 174 -21.40 -23.72 -12.20
C ASP A 174 -21.46 -24.12 -10.72
N GLY A 175 -21.38 -23.14 -9.81
CA GLY A 175 -21.54 -23.35 -8.38
C GLY A 175 -20.35 -24.00 -7.66
N THR A 176 -19.25 -24.33 -8.35
CA THR A 176 -18.03 -24.87 -7.71
C THR A 176 -17.22 -23.78 -7.01
N TYR A 177 -17.23 -22.55 -7.55
CA TYR A 177 -16.41 -21.44 -7.06
C TYR A 177 -17.31 -20.26 -6.67
N ILE A 178 -16.89 -19.53 -5.64
CA ILE A 178 -17.38 -18.17 -5.39
C ILE A 178 -16.92 -17.30 -6.58
N PRO A 179 -17.80 -16.57 -7.27
CA PRO A 179 -17.38 -15.73 -8.39
C PRO A 179 -16.32 -14.71 -7.97
N MET A 180 -16.55 -13.98 -6.88
CA MET A 180 -15.60 -13.02 -6.32
C MET A 180 -15.40 -13.20 -4.80
N ALA A 181 -14.15 -13.27 -4.35
CA ALA A 181 -13.79 -13.22 -2.94
C ALA A 181 -13.50 -11.77 -2.51
N MET A 182 -14.46 -11.14 -1.84
CA MET A 182 -14.31 -9.84 -1.20
C MET A 182 -15.32 -9.73 -0.06
N GLY A 183 -14.87 -9.22 1.09
CA GLY A 183 -15.73 -8.87 2.22
C GLY A 183 -16.01 -7.37 2.27
N THR A 184 -16.97 -6.97 3.11
CA THR A 184 -17.27 -5.55 3.36
C THR A 184 -17.11 -5.16 4.82
N LYS A 185 -16.58 -6.04 5.67
CA LYS A 185 -16.47 -5.80 7.11
C LYS A 185 -15.50 -4.67 7.45
N ASP A 186 -14.36 -4.63 6.77
CA ASP A 186 -13.31 -3.64 7.04
C ASP A 186 -13.51 -2.34 6.22
N LEU A 187 -14.57 -2.31 5.39
CA LEU A 187 -15.08 -1.19 4.58
C LEU A 187 -14.16 -0.72 3.44
N TRP A 188 -12.86 -0.64 3.70
CA TRP A 188 -11.89 -0.05 2.79
C TRP A 188 -11.77 -0.83 1.46
N GLU A 189 -12.00 -2.14 1.46
CA GLU A 189 -11.92 -3.00 0.27
C GLU A 189 -12.96 -2.58 -0.76
N ALA A 190 -14.19 -2.31 -0.31
CA ALA A 190 -15.29 -1.89 -1.17
C ALA A 190 -14.97 -0.58 -1.91
N ALA A 191 -14.30 0.36 -1.23
CA ALA A 191 -13.85 1.60 -1.85
C ALA A 191 -12.59 1.40 -2.69
N THR A 192 -11.57 0.72 -2.17
CA THR A 192 -10.24 0.65 -2.79
C THR A 192 -10.19 -0.35 -3.94
N MET A 193 -10.63 -1.58 -3.69
CA MET A 193 -10.62 -2.69 -4.65
C MET A 193 -11.89 -2.73 -5.51
N GLY A 194 -12.93 -2.00 -5.07
CA GLY A 194 -14.17 -1.75 -5.81
C GLY A 194 -14.17 -0.38 -6.49
N TYR A 195 -14.67 0.65 -5.80
CA TYR A 195 -14.98 1.98 -6.38
C TYR A 195 -13.79 2.62 -7.11
N GLN A 196 -12.64 2.72 -6.45
CA GLN A 196 -11.41 3.33 -6.97
C GLN A 196 -10.71 2.45 -8.01
N ASN A 197 -11.05 1.16 -8.06
CA ASN A 197 -10.52 0.22 -9.04
C ASN A 197 -11.21 0.41 -10.39
N ILE A 198 -12.55 0.31 -10.44
CA ILE A 198 -13.31 0.42 -11.70
C ILE A 198 -13.61 1.86 -12.12
N GLY A 199 -13.71 2.77 -11.14
CA GLY A 199 -14.18 4.13 -11.34
C GLY A 199 -13.39 4.99 -12.33
N PRO A 200 -12.05 4.85 -12.46
CA PRO A 200 -11.29 5.57 -13.48
C PRO A 200 -11.81 5.43 -14.92
N ASN A 201 -12.43 4.30 -15.26
CA ASN A 201 -13.03 4.09 -16.58
C ASN A 201 -14.28 4.95 -16.82
N TYR A 202 -14.92 5.46 -15.76
CA TYR A 202 -16.12 6.29 -15.84
C TYR A 202 -15.78 7.79 -15.83
N TRP A 203 -14.98 8.23 -14.86
CA TRP A 203 -14.59 9.65 -14.75
C TRP A 203 -13.35 10.02 -15.57
N LYS A 204 -12.86 9.13 -16.45
CA LYS A 204 -11.70 9.38 -17.34
C LYS A 204 -10.38 9.62 -16.59
N GLY A 205 -10.17 8.87 -15.52
CA GLY A 205 -8.93 8.87 -14.73
C GLY A 205 -8.56 10.24 -14.18
N GLU A 206 -7.31 10.68 -14.44
CA GLU A 206 -6.75 11.89 -13.86
C GLU A 206 -7.49 13.17 -14.27
N GLU A 207 -8.11 13.19 -15.46
CA GLU A 207 -8.91 14.33 -15.93
C GLU A 207 -10.11 14.57 -15.02
N GLY A 208 -10.91 13.53 -14.75
CA GLY A 208 -12.04 13.64 -13.83
C GLY A 208 -11.59 13.90 -12.41
N ARG A 209 -10.53 13.23 -11.93
CA ARG A 209 -10.00 13.48 -10.59
C ARG A 209 -9.62 14.95 -10.40
N ALA A 210 -8.90 15.54 -11.35
CA ALA A 210 -8.53 16.94 -11.31
C ALA A 210 -9.76 17.87 -11.40
N ALA A 211 -10.76 17.51 -12.21
CA ALA A 211 -12.01 18.25 -12.31
C ALA A 211 -12.83 18.21 -11.01
N LEU A 212 -12.86 17.08 -10.31
CA LEU A 212 -13.48 16.95 -8.99
C LEU A 212 -12.79 17.83 -7.95
N ILE A 213 -11.44 17.81 -7.91
CA ILE A 213 -10.67 18.70 -7.02
C ILE A 213 -10.96 20.18 -7.31
N LYS A 214 -11.08 20.55 -8.60
CA LYS A 214 -11.41 21.93 -9.00
C LYS A 214 -12.87 22.32 -8.78
N GLY A 215 -13.76 21.36 -8.52
CA GLY A 215 -15.20 21.58 -8.42
C GLY A 215 -15.93 21.70 -9.76
N ASP A 216 -15.25 21.39 -10.87
CA ASP A 216 -15.84 21.34 -12.21
C ASP A 216 -16.72 20.10 -12.39
N GLN A 217 -16.43 19.05 -11.62
CA GLN A 217 -17.26 17.85 -11.47
C GLN A 217 -17.68 17.66 -10.01
N LYS A 218 -18.76 16.91 -9.81
CA LYS A 218 -19.32 16.57 -8.50
C LYS A 218 -19.47 15.06 -8.36
N LEU A 219 -19.42 14.57 -7.13
CA LEU A 219 -19.65 13.17 -6.80
C LEU A 219 -21.06 12.71 -7.17
N THR A 220 -22.01 13.64 -7.30
CA THR A 220 -23.38 13.37 -7.78
C THR A 220 -23.52 13.33 -9.30
N ASP A 221 -22.47 13.64 -10.06
CA ASP A 221 -22.52 13.56 -11.51
C ASP A 221 -22.54 12.10 -11.98
N LYS A 222 -23.13 11.85 -13.15
CA LYS A 222 -23.35 10.50 -13.68
C LYS A 222 -22.08 9.64 -13.67
N ASP A 223 -20.94 10.20 -14.05
CA ASP A 223 -19.67 9.47 -14.16
C ASP A 223 -19.09 9.09 -12.79
N TRP A 224 -19.52 9.75 -11.70
CA TRP A 224 -19.14 9.42 -10.32
C TRP A 224 -20.16 8.51 -9.62
N VAL A 225 -21.42 8.54 -10.05
CA VAL A 225 -22.49 7.64 -9.56
C VAL A 225 -22.39 6.25 -10.22
N ALA A 226 -22.05 6.17 -11.51
CA ALA A 226 -22.02 4.91 -12.26
C ALA A 226 -21.14 3.79 -11.65
N PRO A 227 -19.96 4.07 -11.05
CA PRO A 227 -19.19 3.04 -10.37
C PRO A 227 -19.92 2.46 -9.14
N TYR A 228 -20.75 3.24 -8.44
CA TYR A 228 -21.61 2.71 -7.38
C TYR A 228 -22.74 1.83 -7.92
N GLU A 229 -23.32 2.18 -9.07
CA GLU A 229 -24.29 1.32 -9.76
C GLU A 229 -23.68 -0.03 -10.14
N GLU A 230 -22.38 -0.05 -10.48
CA GLU A 230 -21.66 -1.29 -10.73
C GLU A 230 -21.37 -2.08 -9.45
N LEU A 231 -20.89 -1.43 -8.39
CA LEU A 231 -20.67 -2.08 -7.09
C LEU A 231 -21.93 -2.71 -6.53
N ALA A 232 -23.08 -2.05 -6.65
CA ALA A 232 -24.37 -2.60 -6.25
C ALA A 232 -24.69 -3.92 -6.95
N LYS A 233 -24.24 -4.08 -8.21
CA LYS A 233 -24.41 -5.31 -9.00
C LYS A 233 -23.43 -6.42 -8.59
N TRP A 234 -22.40 -6.15 -7.79
CA TRP A 234 -21.47 -7.18 -7.34
C TRP A 234 -22.03 -8.08 -6.26
N LYS A 235 -22.99 -7.59 -5.46
CA LYS A 235 -23.59 -8.33 -4.33
C LYS A 235 -23.95 -9.79 -4.64
N PRO A 236 -24.61 -10.13 -5.75
CA PRO A 236 -25.01 -11.51 -6.04
C PRO A 236 -23.85 -12.45 -6.40
N TYR A 237 -22.64 -11.94 -6.52
CA TYR A 237 -21.43 -12.65 -6.95
C TYR A 237 -20.39 -12.79 -5.83
N LEU A 238 -20.65 -12.20 -4.67
CA LEU A 238 -19.85 -12.37 -3.45
C LEU A 238 -20.27 -13.65 -2.72
N GLY A 239 -19.37 -14.17 -1.88
CA GLY A 239 -19.65 -15.36 -1.06
C GLY A 239 -20.70 -15.11 0.01
N ASP A 240 -21.34 -16.17 0.50
CA ASP A 240 -22.29 -16.06 1.60
C ASP A 240 -21.62 -15.47 2.85
N GLY A 241 -22.28 -14.50 3.49
CA GLY A 241 -21.76 -13.85 4.69
C GLY A 241 -20.61 -12.87 4.44
N PHE A 242 -20.42 -12.40 3.20
CA PHE A 242 -19.42 -11.40 2.85
C PHE A 242 -19.49 -10.13 3.72
N GLU A 243 -20.65 -9.81 4.29
CA GLU A 243 -20.84 -8.67 5.19
C GLU A 243 -20.03 -8.79 6.49
N ALA A 244 -19.74 -10.01 6.95
CA ALA A 244 -18.97 -10.31 8.15
C ALA A 244 -17.52 -10.74 7.85
N GLN A 245 -17.18 -10.92 6.58
CA GLN A 245 -15.89 -11.39 6.09
C GLN A 245 -14.85 -10.26 6.16
N THR A 246 -13.74 -10.51 6.86
CA THR A 246 -12.61 -9.57 6.92
C THR A 246 -11.73 -9.65 5.65
N TYR A 247 -10.81 -8.70 5.51
CA TYR A 247 -9.82 -8.74 4.45
C TYR A 247 -8.99 -10.05 4.44
N PRO A 248 -8.40 -10.51 5.57
CA PRO A 248 -7.70 -11.79 5.63
C PRO A 248 -8.58 -13.00 5.31
N ASP A 249 -9.85 -12.99 5.71
CA ASP A 249 -10.79 -14.08 5.35
C ASP A 249 -10.97 -14.16 3.83
N SER A 250 -11.08 -13.00 3.16
CA SER A 250 -11.20 -12.90 1.70
C SER A 250 -9.96 -13.45 1.00
N GLN A 251 -8.77 -13.07 1.47
CA GLN A 251 -7.49 -13.58 0.96
C GLN A 251 -7.43 -15.10 1.09
N ASN A 252 -7.78 -15.64 2.26
CA ASN A 252 -7.80 -17.08 2.51
C ASN A 252 -8.77 -17.84 1.59
N LEU A 253 -9.98 -17.31 1.36
CA LEU A 253 -10.93 -17.94 0.42
C LEU A 253 -10.35 -18.04 -0.99
N PHE A 254 -9.69 -16.98 -1.46
CA PHE A 254 -9.06 -16.99 -2.78
C PHE A 254 -7.87 -17.97 -2.83
N THR A 255 -6.92 -17.89 -1.88
CA THR A 255 -5.70 -18.72 -1.90
C THR A 255 -5.97 -20.21 -1.66
N LEU A 256 -7.07 -20.55 -0.98
CA LEU A 256 -7.59 -21.93 -0.89
C LEU A 256 -8.31 -22.43 -2.16
N GLY A 257 -8.37 -21.60 -3.21
CA GLY A 257 -9.00 -21.91 -4.49
C GLY A 257 -10.52 -21.99 -4.42
N ARG A 258 -11.15 -21.36 -3.44
CA ARG A 258 -12.61 -21.33 -3.29
C ARG A 258 -13.29 -20.27 -4.14
N ALA A 259 -12.55 -19.22 -4.52
CA ALA A 259 -13.04 -18.18 -5.42
C ALA A 259 -12.32 -18.18 -6.77
N ALA A 260 -13.02 -17.76 -7.82
CA ALA A 260 -12.47 -17.67 -9.16
C ALA A 260 -11.77 -16.33 -9.41
N ILE A 261 -12.28 -15.23 -8.84
CA ILE A 261 -11.75 -13.87 -8.99
C ILE A 261 -11.59 -13.23 -7.61
N TYR A 262 -10.57 -12.39 -7.46
CA TYR A 262 -10.34 -11.52 -6.32
C TYR A 262 -10.21 -10.09 -6.88
N PRO A 263 -11.16 -9.17 -6.60
CA PRO A 263 -10.90 -7.74 -6.75
C PRO A 263 -9.64 -7.40 -5.97
N ALA A 264 -8.64 -6.79 -6.58
CA ALA A 264 -7.28 -6.82 -6.05
C ALA A 264 -6.55 -5.48 -6.20
N GLY A 265 -5.38 -5.43 -5.58
CA GLY A 265 -4.25 -4.69 -6.13
C GLY A 265 -2.98 -5.52 -6.11
N SER A 266 -1.94 -4.98 -6.74
CA SER A 266 -0.67 -5.68 -6.91
C SER A 266 -0.05 -6.10 -5.58
N TRP A 267 -0.35 -5.42 -4.46
CA TRP A 267 0.14 -5.76 -3.12
C TRP A 267 -0.19 -7.20 -2.67
N GLU A 268 -1.21 -7.84 -3.25
CA GLU A 268 -1.57 -9.23 -2.94
C GLU A 268 -0.54 -10.26 -3.44
N ILE A 269 0.22 -9.92 -4.49
CA ILE A 269 1.06 -10.89 -5.23
C ILE A 269 2.01 -11.63 -4.30
N GLY A 270 2.66 -10.90 -3.38
CA GLY A 270 3.60 -11.49 -2.43
C GLY A 270 2.95 -12.57 -1.56
N LEU A 271 1.83 -12.24 -0.92
CA LEU A 271 1.09 -13.17 -0.07
C LEU A 271 0.57 -14.36 -0.89
N PHE A 272 -0.10 -14.08 -2.01
CA PHE A 272 -0.77 -15.10 -2.80
C PHE A 272 0.21 -16.10 -3.41
N ASN A 273 1.38 -15.66 -3.87
CA ASN A 273 2.43 -16.55 -4.38
C ASN A 273 2.91 -17.57 -3.32
N THR A 274 2.85 -17.23 -2.04
CA THR A 274 3.26 -18.14 -0.96
C THR A 274 2.16 -19.12 -0.56
N GLN A 275 0.89 -18.78 -0.78
CA GLN A 275 -0.25 -19.54 -0.26
C GLN A 275 -1.00 -20.32 -1.35
N ALA A 276 -1.25 -19.71 -2.50
CA ALA A 276 -2.03 -20.30 -3.57
C ALA A 276 -1.28 -21.48 -4.21
N GLN A 277 -1.99 -22.60 -4.40
CA GLN A 277 -1.47 -23.82 -5.03
C GLN A 277 -1.97 -24.00 -6.48
N PHE A 278 -2.42 -22.90 -7.10
CA PHE A 278 -2.95 -22.86 -8.47
C PHE A 278 -2.31 -21.70 -9.24
N LYS A 279 -2.41 -21.73 -10.56
CA LYS A 279 -1.87 -20.65 -11.38
C LYS A 279 -2.75 -19.40 -11.29
N MET A 280 -2.13 -18.26 -11.08
CA MET A 280 -2.83 -16.97 -11.06
C MET A 280 -2.60 -16.19 -12.34
N GLY A 281 -3.59 -15.40 -12.72
CA GLY A 281 -3.45 -14.30 -13.68
C GLY A 281 -4.04 -13.02 -13.14
N ALA A 282 -3.84 -11.92 -13.85
CA ALA A 282 -4.45 -10.65 -13.52
C ALA A 282 -5.03 -10.00 -14.77
N PHE A 283 -6.01 -9.11 -14.58
CA PHE A 283 -6.53 -8.25 -15.62
C PHE A 283 -6.88 -6.87 -15.06
N PRO A 284 -6.74 -5.79 -15.86
CA PRO A 284 -7.13 -4.46 -15.44
C PRO A 284 -8.66 -4.37 -15.37
N PRO A 285 -9.23 -3.34 -14.72
CA PRO A 285 -10.66 -3.07 -14.75
C PRO A 285 -11.21 -3.09 -16.19
N PRO A 286 -12.18 -3.98 -16.48
CA PRO A 286 -12.79 -4.04 -17.79
C PRO A 286 -13.40 -2.68 -18.17
N VAL A 287 -13.22 -2.26 -19.41
CA VAL A 287 -13.78 -1.00 -19.89
C VAL A 287 -15.30 -1.11 -20.05
N GLU A 288 -16.02 0.01 -20.03
CA GLU A 288 -17.49 -0.02 -20.16
C GLU A 288 -17.90 -0.69 -21.50
N LYS A 289 -17.29 -0.26 -22.61
CA LYS A 289 -17.55 -0.79 -23.95
C LYS A 289 -16.25 -1.07 -24.71
N ALA A 290 -16.32 -2.02 -25.64
CA ALA A 290 -15.17 -2.34 -26.49
C ALA A 290 -14.73 -1.10 -27.28
N GLY A 291 -13.43 -0.79 -27.21
CA GLY A 291 -12.84 0.38 -27.85
C GLY A 291 -12.73 1.63 -26.98
N ASP A 292 -13.31 1.62 -25.77
CA ASP A 292 -13.11 2.70 -24.81
C ASP A 292 -11.65 2.76 -24.33
N THR A 293 -11.24 3.95 -23.88
CA THR A 293 -9.91 4.14 -23.29
C THR A 293 -9.84 3.40 -21.96
N CYS A 294 -8.82 2.57 -21.78
CA CYS A 294 -8.53 1.93 -20.51
C CYS A 294 -7.89 2.92 -19.52
N TYR A 295 -8.37 2.90 -18.28
CA TYR A 295 -7.78 3.62 -17.16
C TYR A 295 -7.47 2.66 -16.01
N ILE A 296 -6.37 2.90 -15.30
CA ILE A 296 -5.97 2.13 -14.11
C ILE A 296 -5.64 3.07 -12.95
N SER A 297 -5.87 2.59 -11.73
CA SER A 297 -5.39 3.23 -10.50
C SER A 297 -3.99 2.71 -10.16
N ASP A 298 -2.97 3.51 -10.46
CA ASP A 298 -1.57 3.30 -10.12
C ASP A 298 -1.20 4.24 -8.97
N HIS A 299 -1.49 3.80 -7.76
CA HIS A 299 -1.50 4.63 -6.57
C HIS A 299 -0.14 4.60 -5.87
N THR A 300 0.46 5.77 -5.65
CA THR A 300 1.54 5.94 -4.69
C THR A 300 1.04 5.53 -3.31
N ASP A 301 1.61 4.50 -2.68
CA ASP A 301 0.99 3.85 -1.51
C ASP A 301 1.85 3.90 -0.25
N ILE A 302 3.16 3.65 -0.38
CA ILE A 302 4.05 3.52 0.78
C ILE A 302 5.23 4.48 0.67
N GLY A 303 5.48 5.18 1.78
CA GLY A 303 6.71 5.90 2.07
C GLY A 303 7.16 5.63 3.50
N MET A 304 8.33 6.16 3.88
CA MET A 304 8.86 6.04 5.25
C MET A 304 9.29 7.40 5.78
N GLY A 305 8.77 7.79 6.93
CA GLY A 305 9.06 9.03 7.63
C GLY A 305 9.91 8.80 8.88
N LEU A 306 10.51 9.88 9.38
CA LEU A 306 11.22 9.91 10.66
C LEU A 306 10.32 10.55 11.71
N ASN A 307 10.06 9.83 12.81
CA ASN A 307 9.44 10.44 13.99
C ASN A 307 10.34 11.59 14.49
N ALA A 308 9.82 12.81 14.50
CA ALA A 308 10.56 14.01 14.89
C ALA A 308 11.06 13.95 16.35
N ALA A 309 10.42 13.14 17.20
CA ALA A 309 10.79 12.95 18.60
C ALA A 309 11.75 11.76 18.83
N SER A 310 12.17 11.04 17.78
CA SER A 310 13.09 9.91 17.92
C SER A 310 14.42 10.34 18.55
N LYS A 311 14.87 9.57 19.55
CA LYS A 311 16.20 9.72 20.16
C LYS A 311 17.31 9.12 19.29
N ASN A 312 16.95 8.38 18.25
CA ASN A 312 17.85 7.65 17.36
C ASN A 312 17.90 8.26 15.95
N ALA A 313 17.69 9.58 15.84
CA ALA A 313 17.48 10.27 14.56
C ALA A 313 18.60 10.01 13.52
N ASP A 314 19.87 9.92 13.94
CA ASP A 314 20.99 9.70 13.01
C ASP A 314 21.00 8.26 12.46
N ALA A 315 20.73 7.26 13.30
CA ALA A 315 20.56 5.88 12.87
C ALA A 315 19.33 5.75 11.95
N ALA A 316 18.22 6.40 12.29
CA ALA A 316 17.02 6.42 11.47
C ALA A 316 17.25 7.10 10.11
N LYS A 317 17.99 8.21 10.04
CA LYS A 317 18.39 8.83 8.77
C LYS A 317 19.30 7.94 7.93
N THR A 318 20.18 7.16 8.57
CA THR A 318 21.00 6.16 7.88
C THR A 318 20.10 5.10 7.22
N PHE A 319 19.11 4.60 7.96
CA PHE A 319 18.11 3.68 7.42
C PHE A 319 17.30 4.31 6.27
N LEU A 320 16.80 5.53 6.44
CA LEU A 320 16.02 6.22 5.41
C LEU A 320 16.83 6.52 4.14
N SER A 321 18.12 6.84 4.28
CA SER A 321 19.02 7.01 3.12
C SER A 321 19.23 5.69 2.38
N TRP A 322 19.25 4.57 3.09
CA TRP A 322 19.23 3.24 2.46
C TRP A 322 17.90 2.96 1.76
N VAL A 323 16.75 3.28 2.36
CA VAL A 323 15.43 3.18 1.71
C VAL A 323 15.38 4.00 0.41
N ALA A 324 16.04 5.16 0.38
CA ALA A 324 16.16 6.01 -0.80
C ALA A 324 17.11 5.48 -1.89
N SER A 325 17.82 4.37 -1.65
CA SER A 325 18.89 3.88 -2.54
C SER A 325 18.38 2.97 -3.68
N PRO A 326 19.15 2.88 -4.79
CA PRO A 326 18.91 1.88 -5.85
C PRO A 326 18.93 0.42 -5.36
N ASP A 327 19.78 0.13 -4.37
CA ASP A 327 19.88 -1.21 -3.76
C ASP A 327 18.56 -1.59 -3.08
N PHE A 328 18.00 -0.69 -2.28
CA PHE A 328 16.69 -0.91 -1.67
C PHE A 328 15.61 -1.07 -2.72
N ALA A 329 15.57 -0.20 -3.73
CA ALA A 329 14.59 -0.28 -4.81
C ALA A 329 14.58 -1.66 -5.49
N THR A 330 15.76 -2.23 -5.77
CA THR A 330 15.91 -3.54 -6.40
C THR A 330 15.48 -4.68 -5.49
N ILE A 331 15.90 -4.66 -4.22
CA ILE A 331 15.54 -5.71 -3.25
C ILE A 331 14.03 -5.66 -2.97
N TYR A 332 13.51 -4.47 -2.68
CA TYR A 332 12.11 -4.28 -2.27
C TYR A 332 11.14 -4.73 -3.36
N ALA A 333 11.36 -4.30 -4.61
CA ALA A 333 10.40 -4.58 -5.68
C ALA A 333 10.39 -6.06 -6.12
N ASN A 334 11.45 -6.84 -5.90
CA ASN A 334 11.44 -8.28 -6.21
C ASN A 334 11.17 -9.17 -4.97
N ALA A 335 11.47 -8.70 -3.77
CA ALA A 335 11.07 -9.39 -2.53
C ALA A 335 9.57 -9.18 -2.22
N LEU A 336 9.01 -8.06 -2.66
CA LEU A 336 7.57 -7.75 -2.66
C LEU A 336 7.13 -7.38 -4.08
N PRO A 337 6.91 -8.38 -4.97
CA PRO A 337 6.59 -8.18 -6.40
C PRO A 337 5.34 -7.34 -6.68
N GLY A 338 4.54 -7.06 -5.66
CA GLY A 338 3.37 -6.18 -5.72
C GLY A 338 3.63 -4.69 -5.58
N PHE A 339 4.84 -4.32 -5.15
CA PHE A 339 5.18 -2.95 -4.79
C PHE A 339 6.21 -2.40 -5.78
N PHE A 340 5.74 -1.57 -6.70
CA PHE A 340 6.58 -1.02 -7.77
C PHE A 340 7.36 0.19 -7.26
N SER A 341 8.69 0.09 -7.27
CA SER A 341 9.55 1.14 -6.74
C SER A 341 9.28 2.50 -7.38
N LEU A 342 9.26 3.55 -6.55
CA LEU A 342 9.17 4.94 -6.97
C LEU A 342 10.55 5.56 -7.28
N ASN A 343 11.64 4.82 -7.00
CA ASN A 343 12.99 5.24 -7.33
C ASN A 343 13.16 5.35 -8.86
N SER A 344 13.97 6.30 -9.32
CA SER A 344 14.23 6.51 -10.74
C SER A 344 15.09 5.41 -11.35
N THR A 345 15.74 4.59 -10.52
CA THR A 345 16.46 3.39 -10.97
C THR A 345 15.44 2.38 -11.53
N PRO A 346 15.53 2.01 -12.81
CA PRO A 346 14.65 1.00 -13.37
C PRO A 346 14.89 -0.35 -12.68
N VAL A 347 13.83 -0.98 -12.20
CA VAL A 347 13.87 -2.35 -11.67
C VAL A 347 13.08 -3.24 -12.61
N LYS A 348 13.71 -4.32 -13.09
CA LYS A 348 13.02 -5.36 -13.84
C LYS A 348 12.32 -6.30 -12.85
N MET A 349 11.01 -6.44 -12.99
CA MET A 349 10.24 -7.39 -12.18
C MET A 349 10.54 -8.82 -12.62
N GLU A 350 10.80 -9.70 -11.67
CA GLU A 350 11.02 -11.13 -11.92
C GLU A 350 9.70 -11.91 -11.94
N ASP A 351 8.76 -11.53 -11.08
CA ASP A 351 7.47 -12.21 -10.95
C ASP A 351 6.56 -11.99 -12.17
N PRO A 352 5.99 -13.05 -12.78
CA PRO A 352 5.14 -12.91 -13.96
C PRO A 352 3.85 -12.14 -13.73
N LEU A 353 3.26 -12.22 -12.53
CA LEU A 353 2.04 -11.48 -12.20
C LEU A 353 2.36 -10.00 -12.02
N ALA A 354 3.48 -9.66 -11.38
CA ALA A 354 3.99 -8.30 -11.30
C ALA A 354 4.28 -7.70 -12.68
N GLN A 355 4.88 -8.48 -13.58
CA GLN A 355 5.08 -8.09 -14.97
C GLN A 355 3.76 -7.79 -15.68
N GLU A 356 2.71 -8.58 -15.45
CA GLU A 356 1.39 -8.32 -16.02
C GLU A 356 0.82 -6.98 -15.51
N PHE A 357 0.77 -6.76 -14.19
CA PHE A 357 0.29 -5.50 -13.59
C PHE A 357 1.06 -4.28 -14.11
N VAL A 358 2.39 -4.31 -14.09
CA VAL A 358 3.20 -3.16 -14.52
C VAL A 358 3.06 -2.89 -16.03
N SER A 359 2.76 -3.93 -16.84
CA SER A 359 2.52 -3.76 -18.28
C SER A 359 1.31 -2.90 -18.61
N TRP A 360 0.38 -2.73 -17.66
CA TRP A 360 -0.82 -1.92 -17.89
C TRP A 360 -0.49 -0.43 -17.98
N ARG A 361 0.65 0.03 -17.44
CA ARG A 361 1.14 1.40 -17.59
C ARG A 361 1.36 1.79 -19.06
N ASP A 362 1.66 0.82 -19.92
CA ASP A 362 1.87 1.04 -21.35
C ASP A 362 0.57 0.96 -22.18
N LYS A 363 -0.49 0.39 -21.60
CA LYS A 363 -1.76 0.07 -22.29
C LYS A 363 -2.92 0.95 -21.84
N CYS A 364 -2.87 1.46 -20.61
CA CYS A 364 -3.93 2.19 -19.94
C CYS A 364 -3.38 3.53 -19.43
N LYS A 365 -4.27 4.53 -19.30
CA LYS A 365 -3.92 5.78 -18.65
C LYS A 365 -3.97 5.63 -17.13
N SER A 366 -2.93 6.06 -16.43
CA SER A 366 -2.88 6.02 -14.97
C SER A 366 -3.58 7.20 -14.32
N THR A 367 -4.20 6.93 -13.18
CA THR A 367 -4.64 7.91 -12.18
C THR A 367 -4.30 7.38 -10.79
N ILE A 368 -4.50 8.20 -9.77
CA ILE A 368 -4.54 7.77 -8.37
C ILE A 368 -5.99 7.77 -7.84
N ARG A 369 -6.19 7.18 -6.65
CA ARG A 369 -7.47 7.23 -5.93
C ARG A 369 -7.96 8.68 -5.79
N SER A 370 -9.24 8.90 -6.07
CA SER A 370 -9.79 10.23 -6.29
C SER A 370 -9.81 11.12 -5.04
N THR A 371 -9.98 10.51 -3.88
CA THR A 371 -10.28 11.17 -2.61
C THR A 371 -9.05 11.38 -1.70
N TYR A 372 -7.93 10.73 -1.99
CA TYR A 372 -6.72 10.72 -1.15
C TYR A 372 -5.95 12.06 -1.08
N GLN A 373 -6.00 12.85 -2.15
CA GLN A 373 -5.26 14.12 -2.25
C GLN A 373 -6.24 15.29 -2.19
N ILE A 374 -6.02 16.21 -1.25
CA ILE A 374 -6.82 17.41 -0.95
C ILE A 374 -8.21 17.11 -0.39
N LEU A 375 -8.93 16.17 -1.00
CA LEU A 375 -10.32 15.88 -0.68
C LEU A 375 -10.48 15.04 0.60
N SER A 376 -9.40 14.61 1.25
CA SER A 376 -9.45 13.87 2.52
C SER A 376 -9.13 14.72 3.75
N ARG A 377 -9.03 16.05 3.62
CA ARG A 377 -8.62 16.95 4.71
C ARG A 377 -9.72 17.27 5.73
N GLY A 378 -10.98 17.09 5.35
CA GLY A 378 -12.12 17.48 6.17
C GLY A 378 -12.44 16.53 7.31
N THR A 379 -13.36 16.98 8.15
CA THR A 379 -14.05 16.17 9.16
C THR A 379 -15.56 16.31 8.95
N PRO A 380 -16.28 15.25 8.54
CA PRO A 380 -15.78 13.89 8.29
C PRO A 380 -14.81 13.83 7.09
N ASN A 381 -13.89 12.87 7.15
CA ASN A 381 -12.87 12.64 6.12
C ASN A 381 -13.51 11.91 4.93
N LEU A 382 -13.45 12.50 3.73
CA LEU A 382 -14.16 11.96 2.56
C LEU A 382 -13.69 10.57 2.13
N GLU A 383 -12.40 10.24 2.30
CA GLU A 383 -11.89 8.90 1.99
C GLU A 383 -12.57 7.86 2.88
N ASN A 384 -12.63 8.11 4.18
CA ASN A 384 -13.31 7.21 5.12
C ASN A 384 -14.81 7.11 4.85
N GLU A 385 -15.47 8.22 4.51
CA GLU A 385 -16.89 8.18 4.13
C GLU A 385 -17.09 7.38 2.82
N THR A 386 -16.13 7.47 1.89
CA THR A 386 -16.15 6.67 0.65
C THR A 386 -16.05 5.18 0.97
N TRP A 387 -15.28 4.78 1.99
CA TRP A 387 -15.24 3.39 2.47
C TRP A 387 -16.61 2.93 2.96
N VAL A 388 -17.22 3.72 3.84
CA VAL A 388 -18.55 3.44 4.40
C VAL A 388 -19.59 3.28 3.29
N GLU A 389 -19.68 4.26 2.39
CA GLU A 389 -20.74 4.25 1.37
C GLU A 389 -20.50 3.22 0.27
N SER A 390 -19.25 2.89 -0.07
CA SER A 390 -18.97 1.78 -0.98
C SER A 390 -19.42 0.44 -0.40
N ALA A 391 -19.17 0.20 0.89
CA ALA A 391 -19.63 -1.00 1.58
C ALA A 391 -21.17 -1.02 1.68
N ASN A 392 -21.81 0.10 2.01
CA ASN A 392 -23.28 0.19 2.08
C ASN A 392 -23.96 -0.09 0.75
N VAL A 393 -23.41 0.44 -0.36
CA VAL A 393 -23.93 0.20 -1.71
C VAL A 393 -23.84 -1.28 -2.08
N ILE A 394 -22.72 -1.95 -1.80
CA ILE A 394 -22.60 -3.41 -2.01
C ILE A 394 -23.58 -4.17 -1.11
N ASN A 395 -23.74 -3.76 0.15
CA ASN A 395 -24.67 -4.37 1.09
C ASN A 395 -26.14 -4.13 0.70
N GLY A 396 -26.42 -3.17 -0.18
CA GLY A 396 -27.77 -2.71 -0.51
C GLY A 396 -28.46 -1.98 0.64
N THR A 397 -27.67 -1.46 1.60
CA THR A 397 -28.17 -0.60 2.69
C THR A 397 -28.20 0.87 2.29
N ASP A 398 -27.58 1.23 1.17
CA ASP A 398 -27.76 2.52 0.51
C ASP A 398 -27.87 2.38 -1.01
N THR A 399 -28.48 3.35 -1.68
CA THR A 399 -28.53 3.39 -3.15
C THR A 399 -27.31 4.13 -3.71
N PRO A 400 -26.88 3.83 -4.95
CA PRO A 400 -25.80 4.57 -5.60
C PRO A 400 -25.94 6.10 -5.56
N GLU A 401 -27.15 6.62 -5.83
CA GLU A 401 -27.42 8.05 -5.85
C GLU A 401 -27.40 8.67 -4.45
N ALA A 402 -27.91 7.94 -3.45
CA ALA A 402 -27.92 8.38 -2.07
C ALA A 402 -26.50 8.40 -1.49
N ALA A 403 -25.69 7.37 -1.75
CA ALA A 403 -24.27 7.32 -1.41
C ALA A 403 -23.52 8.52 -2.00
N ALA A 404 -23.63 8.72 -3.31
CA ALA A 404 -23.01 9.86 -4.00
C ALA A 404 -23.46 11.21 -3.43
N LYS A 405 -24.75 11.35 -3.11
CA LYS A 405 -25.29 12.58 -2.50
C LYS A 405 -24.71 12.83 -1.11
N LYS A 406 -24.66 11.82 -0.24
CA LYS A 406 -24.08 11.98 1.12
C LYS A 406 -22.62 12.39 1.05
N LEU A 407 -21.85 11.77 0.15
CA LEU A 407 -20.45 12.12 -0.06
C LEU A 407 -20.29 13.55 -0.58
N GLN A 408 -21.13 13.99 -1.52
CA GLN A 408 -21.12 15.37 -2.01
C GLN A 408 -21.52 16.37 -0.91
N ASP A 409 -22.60 16.10 -0.16
CA ASP A 409 -23.04 16.95 0.94
C ASP A 409 -21.94 17.06 2.03
N GLY A 410 -21.29 15.93 2.34
CA GLY A 410 -20.17 15.87 3.26
C GLY A 410 -18.96 16.68 2.77
N LEU A 411 -18.63 16.57 1.48
CA LEU A 411 -17.56 17.36 0.86
C LEU A 411 -17.89 18.87 0.88
N ASP A 412 -19.11 19.25 0.48
CA ASP A 412 -19.57 20.65 0.42
C ASP A 412 -19.59 21.33 1.80
N SER A 413 -19.65 20.55 2.88
CA SER A 413 -19.66 21.08 4.25
C SER A 413 -18.34 21.76 4.66
N TRP A 414 -17.22 21.38 4.03
CA TRP A 414 -15.89 21.89 4.41
C TRP A 414 -15.00 22.25 3.22
N TYR A 415 -15.19 21.64 2.05
CA TYR A 415 -14.41 21.91 0.86
C TYR A 415 -15.14 22.91 -0.03
N LYS A 416 -14.48 24.02 -0.32
CA LYS A 416 -14.93 24.99 -1.31
C LYS A 416 -13.84 25.07 -2.37
N PRO A 417 -14.03 24.42 -3.53
CA PRO A 417 -13.07 24.52 -4.63
C PRO A 417 -12.81 26.00 -4.94
N GLY A 418 -11.56 26.32 -5.25
CA GLY A 418 -11.05 27.70 -5.28
C GLY A 418 -12.00 28.68 -5.97
N LYS A 419 -12.55 29.60 -5.16
CA LYS A 419 -12.89 30.95 -5.62
C LYS A 419 -11.63 31.76 -5.83
#